data_AF-A0A1L9VHI6-F1
#
_entry.id   AF-A0A1L9VHI6-F1
#
_cell.length_a   1.000
_cell.length_b   1.000
_cell.length_c   1.000
_cell.angle_alpha   90.00
_cell.angle_beta   90.00
_cell.angle_gamma   90.00
#
_symmetry.space_group_name_H-M   'P 1'
#
loop_
_entity.id
_entity.type
_entity.pdbx_description
1 polymer ?
#
loop_
_entity_poly.entity_id
_entity_poly.type
_entity_poly.pdbx_seq_one_letter_code
_entity_poly.pdbx_strand_id
1 'polypeptide(L)'
;MGNISSSPKISAQDRAILDLKNQRDKLHQYQKRITVLTTRETEIAKECLARNDRRSALLALRRKKYQESLLAKSDGQLEQLEQLVGQVEFSLVQKDVLFGLRQGTQVLQAINKEMGGIEGVEKLMGQTEEARSYQEEISQMLAGNLSNQDEDEVEEELAALQGPVVLPEPPTTT
;
A
#
# COMPACT_ATOMS: atom_id res chain seq x y z
N MET A 1 24.94 28.89 -14.85
CA MET A 1 24.57 27.47 -14.90
C MET A 1 25.47 26.71 -13.93
N GLY A 2 24.98 26.41 -12.73
CA GLY A 2 25.72 25.66 -11.71
C GLY A 2 25.00 24.37 -11.42
N ASN A 3 25.48 23.27 -12.01
CA ASN A 3 24.95 21.93 -11.83
C ASN A 3 25.44 21.42 -10.47
N ILE A 4 24.69 21.72 -9.41
CA ILE A 4 24.92 21.14 -8.08
C ILE A 4 24.44 19.69 -8.17
N SER A 5 25.35 18.78 -8.49
CA SER A 5 25.11 17.35 -8.40
C SER A 5 24.69 17.04 -6.96
N SER A 6 23.40 16.86 -6.73
CA SER A 6 22.88 16.39 -5.45
C SER A 6 23.35 14.95 -5.28
N SER A 7 24.49 14.78 -4.62
CA SER A 7 24.94 13.48 -4.14
C SER A 7 23.76 12.84 -3.38
N PRO A 8 23.25 11.67 -3.77
CA PRO A 8 22.14 11.05 -3.07
C PRO A 8 22.55 10.88 -1.61
N LYS A 9 21.82 11.52 -0.70
CA LYS A 9 22.06 11.41 0.74
C LYS A 9 21.71 9.98 1.12
N ILE A 10 22.73 9.14 1.29
CA ILE A 10 22.58 7.75 1.73
C ILE A 10 21.74 7.77 3.00
N SER A 11 20.55 7.19 2.93
CA SER A 11 19.64 7.11 4.07
C SER A 11 20.21 6.15 5.11
N ALA A 12 19.81 6.31 6.37
CA ALA A 12 20.10 5.32 7.41
C ALA A 12 19.59 3.92 7.02
N GLN A 13 18.50 3.87 6.23
CA GLN A 13 17.97 2.63 5.63
C GLN A 13 18.92 2.02 4.60
N ASP A 14 19.46 2.82 3.68
CA ASP A 14 20.39 2.32 2.65
C ASP A 14 21.64 1.72 3.28
N ARG A 15 22.12 2.34 4.38
CA ARG A 15 23.24 1.83 5.16
C ARG A 15 22.91 0.50 5.86
N ALA A 16 21.72 0.38 6.44
CA ALA A 16 21.27 -0.87 7.06
C ALA A 16 21.11 -2.00 6.03
N ILE A 17 20.55 -1.70 4.84
CA ILE A 17 20.43 -2.67 3.74
C ILE A 17 21.81 -3.10 3.25
N LEU A 18 22.75 -2.16 3.13
CA LEU A 18 24.13 -2.46 2.76
C LEU A 18 24.81 -3.37 3.79
N ASP A 19 24.62 -3.10 5.09
CA ASP A 19 25.20 -3.91 6.16
C ASP A 19 24.63 -5.34 6.15
N LEU A 20 23.33 -5.51 5.90
CA LEU A 20 22.70 -6.83 5.72
C LEU A 20 23.28 -7.58 4.51
N LYS A 21 23.46 -6.89 3.38
CA LYS A 21 24.07 -7.48 2.17
C LYS A 21 25.52 -7.89 2.42
N ASN A 22 26.30 -7.06 3.12
CA ASN A 22 27.66 -7.37 3.52
C ASN A 22 27.74 -8.59 4.44
N GLN A 23 26.79 -8.75 5.37
CA GLN A 23 26.71 -9.92 6.25
C GLN A 23 26.40 -11.19 5.46
N ARG A 24 25.44 -11.14 4.53
CA ARG A 24 25.13 -12.25 3.62
C ARG A 24 26.37 -12.67 2.82
N ASP A 25 27.08 -11.73 2.23
CA ASP A 25 28.26 -12.02 1.42
C ASP A 25 29.39 -12.64 2.26
N LYS A 26 29.57 -12.19 3.50
CA LYS A 26 30.50 -12.82 4.46
C LYS A 26 30.09 -14.25 4.82
N LEU A 27 28.80 -14.52 5.02
CA LEU A 27 28.30 -15.87 5.27
C LEU A 27 28.54 -16.79 4.07
N HIS A 28 28.31 -16.33 2.84
CA HIS A 28 28.64 -17.11 1.64
C HIS A 28 30.14 -17.40 1.52
N GLN A 29 31.01 -16.44 1.84
CA GLN A 29 32.45 -16.67 1.87
C GLN A 29 32.84 -17.70 2.94
N TYR A 30 32.23 -17.63 4.12
CA TYR A 30 32.44 -18.59 5.19
C TYR A 30 31.98 -20.00 4.80
N GLN A 31 30.79 -20.11 4.18
CA GLN A 31 30.23 -21.36 3.65
C GLN A 31 31.21 -22.00 2.66
N LYS A 32 31.69 -21.24 1.65
CA LYS A 32 32.68 -21.72 0.68
C LYS A 32 33.96 -22.24 1.35
N ARG A 33 34.48 -21.53 2.35
CA ARG A 33 35.68 -21.96 3.09
C ARG A 33 35.43 -23.28 3.84
N ILE A 34 34.29 -23.41 4.52
CA ILE A 34 33.94 -24.66 5.22
C ILE A 34 33.79 -25.80 4.23
N THR A 35 33.11 -25.60 3.10
CA THR A 35 32.94 -26.66 2.09
C THR A 35 34.30 -27.20 1.61
N VAL A 36 35.27 -26.33 1.34
CA VAL A 36 36.63 -26.73 0.96
C VAL A 36 37.30 -27.52 2.10
N LEU A 37 37.18 -27.06 3.35
CA LEU A 37 37.72 -27.80 4.51
C LEU A 37 37.09 -29.18 4.66
N THR A 38 35.77 -29.29 4.51
CA THR A 38 35.02 -30.54 4.60
C THR A 38 35.45 -31.51 3.49
N THR A 39 35.65 -31.04 2.25
CA THR A 39 36.19 -31.89 1.18
C THR A 39 37.59 -32.42 1.51
N ARG A 40 38.47 -31.57 2.04
CA ARG A 40 39.81 -31.98 2.47
C ARG A 40 39.76 -32.99 3.62
N GLU A 41 38.87 -32.82 4.59
CA GLU A 41 38.70 -33.79 5.68
C GLU A 41 38.17 -35.13 5.18
N THR A 42 37.35 -35.15 4.13
CA THR A 42 36.93 -36.41 3.49
C THR A 42 38.07 -37.13 2.79
N GLU A 43 38.98 -36.41 2.15
CA GLU A 43 40.18 -36.97 1.52
C GLU A 43 41.11 -37.56 2.58
N ILE A 44 41.39 -36.80 3.64
CA ILE A 44 42.21 -37.27 4.77
C ILE A 44 41.58 -38.52 5.42
N ALA A 45 40.26 -38.55 5.58
CA ALA A 45 39.57 -39.73 6.10
C ALA A 45 39.75 -40.95 5.18
N LYS A 46 39.67 -40.78 3.85
CA LYS A 46 39.93 -41.85 2.87
C LYS A 46 41.38 -42.35 2.93
N GLU A 47 42.35 -41.44 3.03
CA GLU A 47 43.76 -41.80 3.16
C GLU A 47 44.06 -42.56 4.45
N CYS A 48 43.50 -42.13 5.59
CA CYS A 48 43.65 -42.82 6.87
C CYS A 48 43.04 -44.24 6.83
N LEU A 49 41.91 -44.42 6.14
CA LEU A 49 41.31 -45.74 5.92
C LEU A 49 42.20 -46.63 5.05
N ALA A 50 42.82 -46.10 4.00
CA ALA A 50 43.76 -46.84 3.16
C ALA A 50 45.01 -47.29 3.94
N ARG A 51 45.42 -46.54 4.95
CA ARG A 51 46.55 -46.88 5.85
C ARG A 51 46.15 -47.75 7.05
N ASN A 52 44.90 -48.24 7.11
CA ASN A 52 44.34 -48.99 8.25
C ASN A 52 44.36 -48.23 9.60
N ASP A 53 44.51 -46.91 9.61
CA ASP A 53 44.47 -46.10 10.83
C ASP A 53 43.03 -45.66 11.15
N ARG A 54 42.32 -46.57 11.81
CA ARG A 54 40.91 -46.37 12.20
C ARG A 54 40.71 -45.22 13.20
N ARG A 55 41.68 -44.95 14.07
CA ARG A 55 41.56 -43.88 15.09
C ARG A 55 41.59 -42.51 14.43
N SER A 56 42.54 -42.29 13.52
CA SER A 56 42.67 -41.02 12.80
C SER A 56 41.50 -40.80 11.83
N ALA A 57 41.03 -41.85 11.17
CA ALA A 57 39.83 -41.78 10.32
C ALA A 57 38.57 -41.36 11.11
N LEU A 58 38.36 -41.93 12.30
CA LEU A 58 37.23 -41.56 13.17
C LEU A 58 37.31 -40.09 13.63
N LEU A 59 38.51 -39.58 13.92
CA LEU A 59 38.70 -38.19 14.30
C LEU A 59 38.37 -37.23 13.13
N ALA A 60 38.84 -37.55 11.92
CA ALA A 60 38.54 -36.79 10.71
C ALA A 60 37.02 -36.75 10.44
N LEU A 61 36.33 -37.89 10.57
CA LEU A 61 34.87 -37.93 10.40
C LEU A 61 34.11 -37.14 11.47
N ARG A 62 34.59 -37.10 12.72
CA ARG A 62 33.99 -36.26 13.77
C ARG A 62 34.14 -34.77 13.47
N ARG A 63 35.32 -34.34 12.99
CA ARG A 63 35.55 -32.95 12.56
C ARG A 63 34.67 -32.58 11.37
N LYS A 64 34.53 -33.50 10.40
CA LYS A 64 33.65 -33.33 9.25
C LYS A 64 32.21 -33.08 9.69
N LYS A 65 31.69 -33.92 10.58
CA LYS A 65 30.32 -33.80 11.10
C LYS A 65 30.10 -32.50 11.87
N TYR A 66 31.10 -32.04 12.61
CA TYR A 66 31.05 -30.74 13.27
C TYR A 66 30.99 -29.58 12.26
N GLN A 67 31.79 -29.63 11.21
CA GLN A 67 31.78 -28.63 10.13
C GLN A 67 30.46 -28.62 9.36
N GLU A 68 29.89 -29.79 9.06
CA GLU A 68 28.54 -29.90 8.48
C GLU A 68 27.48 -29.27 9.38
N SER A 69 27.56 -29.45 10.70
CA SER A 69 26.64 -28.80 11.63
C SER A 69 26.78 -27.27 11.65
N LEU A 70 28.01 -26.76 11.48
CA LEU A 70 28.26 -25.32 11.37
C LEU A 70 27.74 -24.76 10.05
N LEU A 71 27.86 -25.53 8.97
CA LEU A 71 27.33 -25.18 7.65
C LEU A 71 25.80 -25.08 7.71
N ALA A 72 25.12 -26.09 8.28
CA ALA A 72 23.67 -26.07 8.47
C ALA A 72 23.18 -24.89 9.33
N LYS A 73 23.92 -24.52 10.38
CA LYS A 73 23.61 -23.31 11.18
C LYS A 73 23.78 -22.03 10.36
N SER A 74 24.82 -21.98 9.52
CA SER A 74 25.09 -20.82 8.66
C SER A 74 24.00 -20.67 7.60
N ASP A 75 23.52 -21.78 7.03
CA ASP A 75 22.41 -21.80 6.06
C ASP A 75 21.12 -21.27 6.69
N GLY A 76 20.80 -21.69 7.92
CA GLY A 76 19.64 -21.17 8.66
C GLY A 76 19.76 -19.67 8.98
N GLN A 77 20.96 -19.17 9.28
CA GLN A 77 21.19 -17.73 9.45
C GLN A 77 21.03 -16.96 8.14
N LEU A 78 21.38 -17.57 7.01
CA LEU A 78 21.25 -16.97 5.69
C LEU A 78 19.77 -16.84 5.29
N GLU A 79 18.97 -17.87 5.54
CA GLU A 79 17.52 -17.83 5.36
C GLU A 79 16.87 -16.73 6.22
N GLN A 80 17.28 -16.61 7.48
CA GLN A 80 16.81 -15.53 8.37
C GLN A 80 17.15 -14.14 7.83
N LEU A 81 18.35 -13.95 7.27
CA LEU A 81 18.75 -12.69 6.64
C LEU A 81 17.91 -12.38 5.41
N GLU A 82 17.62 -13.36 4.56
CA GLU A 82 16.76 -13.19 3.39
C GLU A 82 15.33 -12.80 3.78
N GLN A 83 14.76 -13.47 4.80
CA GLN A 83 13.46 -13.10 5.36
C GLN A 83 13.46 -11.67 5.89
N LEU A 84 14.51 -11.27 6.62
CA LEU A 84 14.62 -9.91 7.15
C LEU A 84 14.70 -8.86 6.03
N VAL A 85 15.46 -9.13 4.97
CA VAL A 85 15.54 -8.23 3.81
C VAL A 85 14.15 -8.07 3.16
N GLY A 86 13.43 -9.17 2.95
CA GLY A 86 12.06 -9.12 2.41
C GLY A 86 11.10 -8.33 3.31
N GLN A 87 11.20 -8.48 4.63
CA GLN A 87 10.41 -7.69 5.58
C GLN A 87 10.73 -6.19 5.50
N VAL A 88 12.00 -5.82 5.32
CA VAL A 88 12.41 -4.41 5.16
C VAL A 88 11.85 -3.83 3.86
N GLU A 89 11.95 -4.57 2.75
CA GLU A 89 11.39 -4.15 1.45
C GLU A 89 9.88 -3.97 1.54
N PHE A 90 9.17 -4.90 2.16
CA PHE A 90 7.73 -4.78 2.39
C PHE A 90 7.38 -3.57 3.28
N SER A 91 8.18 -3.31 4.31
CA SER A 91 7.98 -2.15 5.19
C SER A 91 8.20 -0.81 4.46
N LEU A 92 9.10 -0.77 3.47
CA LEU A 92 9.29 0.39 2.60
C LEU A 92 8.04 0.64 1.75
N VAL A 93 7.47 -0.41 1.13
CA VAL A 93 6.21 -0.30 0.39
C VAL A 93 5.07 0.16 1.28
N GLN A 94 4.95 -0.37 2.50
CA GLN A 94 3.94 0.07 3.47
C GLN A 94 4.07 1.56 3.82
N LYS A 95 5.30 2.05 3.98
CA LYS A 95 5.56 3.48 4.23
C LYS A 95 5.04 4.33 3.07
N ASP A 96 5.29 3.91 1.83
CA ASP A 96 4.85 4.66 0.65
C ASP A 96 3.33 4.66 0.51
N VAL A 97 2.67 3.52 0.76
CA VAL A 97 1.20 3.42 0.83
C VAL A 97 0.64 4.35 1.91
N LEU A 98 1.25 4.37 3.10
CA LEU A 98 0.82 5.25 4.19
C LEU A 98 0.98 6.73 3.82
N PHE A 99 2.05 7.08 3.12
CA PHE A 99 2.26 8.44 2.63
C PHE A 99 1.21 8.84 1.58
N GLY A 100 0.89 7.94 0.65
CA GLY A 100 -0.18 8.13 -0.34
C GLY A 100 -1.55 8.29 0.31
N LEU A 101 -1.87 7.47 1.31
CA LEU A 101 -3.10 7.61 2.10
C LEU A 101 -3.16 8.95 2.82
N ARG A 102 -2.07 9.38 3.46
CA ARG A 102 -2.00 10.68 4.15
C ARG A 102 -2.23 11.85 3.20
N GLN A 103 -1.64 11.80 2.00
CA GLN A 103 -1.83 12.80 0.98
C GLN A 103 -3.27 12.80 0.45
N GLY A 104 -3.85 11.63 0.21
CA GLY A 104 -5.26 11.47 -0.16
C GLY A 104 -6.21 12.07 0.90
N THR A 105 -5.97 11.79 2.18
CA THR A 105 -6.74 12.37 3.28
C THR A 105 -6.60 13.89 3.35
N GLN A 106 -5.41 14.45 3.09
CA GLN A 106 -5.23 15.91 3.03
C GLN A 106 -6.00 16.53 1.87
N VAL A 107 -5.98 15.91 0.68
CA VAL A 107 -6.75 16.38 -0.48
C VAL A 107 -8.25 16.31 -0.18
N LEU A 108 -8.72 15.21 0.41
CA LEU A 108 -10.12 15.08 0.83
C LEU A 108 -10.50 16.13 1.87
N GLN A 109 -9.63 16.44 2.83
CA GLN A 109 -9.87 17.51 3.81
C GLN A 109 -9.92 18.88 3.14
N ALA A 110 -9.08 19.14 2.14
CA ALA A 110 -9.10 20.39 1.39
C ALA A 110 -10.40 20.53 0.58
N ILE A 111 -10.80 19.49 -0.17
CA ILE A 111 -12.07 19.44 -0.90
C ILE A 111 -13.24 19.65 0.05
N ASN A 112 -13.25 18.96 1.18
CA ASN A 112 -14.34 19.07 2.15
C ASN A 112 -14.42 20.48 2.77
N LYS A 113 -13.28 21.17 2.92
CA LYS A 113 -13.21 22.56 3.37
C LYS A 113 -13.66 23.55 2.29
N GLU A 114 -13.31 23.32 1.02
CA GLU A 114 -13.76 24.14 -0.12
C GLU A 114 -15.26 23.97 -0.41
N MET A 115 -15.80 22.76 -0.22
CA MET A 115 -17.24 22.46 -0.28
C MET A 115 -18.03 23.06 0.91
N GLY A 116 -17.37 23.80 1.79
CA GLY A 116 -17.98 24.51 2.92
C GLY A 116 -18.08 23.69 4.22
N GLY A 117 -17.56 22.47 4.28
CA GLY A 117 -17.62 21.61 5.46
C GLY A 117 -19.05 21.35 5.93
N ILE A 118 -19.24 21.17 7.24
CA ILE A 118 -20.57 21.00 7.84
C ILE A 118 -21.41 22.28 7.65
N GLU A 119 -20.83 23.47 7.83
CA GLU A 119 -21.54 24.76 7.68
C GLU A 119 -22.05 25.01 6.26
N GLY A 120 -21.33 24.57 5.22
CA GLY A 120 -21.76 24.68 3.83
C GLY A 120 -22.96 23.78 3.52
N VAL A 121 -22.98 22.58 4.10
CA VAL A 121 -24.11 21.65 4.02
C VAL A 121 -25.30 22.14 4.86
N GLU A 122 -25.06 22.65 6.07
CA GLU A 122 -26.09 23.24 6.94
C GLU A 122 -26.72 24.48 6.31
N LYS A 123 -25.90 25.34 5.68
CA LYS A 123 -26.37 26.54 4.97
C LYS A 123 -27.12 26.18 3.70
N LEU A 124 -26.69 25.16 2.94
CA LEU A 124 -27.45 24.65 1.80
C LEU A 124 -28.79 24.06 2.24
N MET A 125 -28.83 23.28 3.32
CA MET A 125 -30.10 22.75 3.88
C MET A 125 -31.01 23.87 4.36
N GLY A 126 -30.49 24.85 5.11
CA GLY A 126 -31.25 26.01 5.58
C GLY A 126 -31.79 26.88 4.44
N GLN A 127 -30.98 27.13 3.40
CA GLN A 127 -31.42 27.86 2.20
C GLN A 127 -32.48 27.11 1.41
N THR A 128 -32.43 25.77 1.40
CA THR A 128 -33.46 24.95 0.73
C THR A 128 -34.77 24.97 1.52
N GLU A 129 -34.68 24.98 2.84
CA GLU A 129 -35.85 25.02 3.73
C GLU A 129 -36.53 26.41 3.71
N GLU A 130 -35.76 27.50 3.69
CA GLU A 130 -36.28 28.87 3.49
C GLU A 130 -36.86 29.08 2.07
N ALA A 131 -36.21 28.54 1.03
CA ALA A 131 -36.75 28.63 -0.32
C ALA A 131 -38.08 27.86 -0.43
N ARG A 132 -38.19 26.70 0.25
CA ARG A 132 -39.42 25.91 0.29
C ARG A 132 -40.53 26.63 1.04
N SER A 133 -40.25 27.23 2.20
CA SER A 133 -41.25 27.97 2.96
C SER A 133 -41.72 29.22 2.22
N TYR A 134 -40.81 29.95 1.56
CA TYR A 134 -41.17 31.08 0.71
C TYR A 134 -42.02 30.67 -0.49
N GLN A 135 -41.73 29.52 -1.11
CA GLN A 135 -42.53 28.97 -2.21
C GLN A 135 -43.92 28.54 -1.74
N GLU A 136 -44.03 27.94 -0.55
CA GLU A 136 -45.31 27.61 0.09
C GLU A 136 -46.10 28.88 0.43
N GLU A 137 -45.45 29.93 0.96
CA GLU A 137 -46.09 31.21 1.28
C GLU A 137 -46.58 31.93 0.01
N ILE A 138 -45.78 31.92 -1.07
CA ILE A 138 -46.20 32.41 -2.39
C ILE A 138 -47.39 31.60 -2.91
N SER A 139 -47.31 30.26 -2.84
CA SER A 139 -48.39 29.40 -3.32
C SER A 139 -49.68 29.66 -2.54
N GLN A 140 -49.58 29.90 -1.23
CA GLN A 140 -50.71 30.18 -0.36
C GLN A 140 -51.29 31.59 -0.59
N MET A 141 -50.44 32.58 -0.88
CA MET A 141 -50.89 33.91 -1.30
C MET A 141 -51.54 33.91 -2.69
N LEU A 142 -51.02 33.12 -3.65
CA LEU A 142 -51.65 32.95 -4.96
C LEU A 142 -53.00 32.22 -4.82
N ALA A 143 -53.06 31.12 -4.08
CA ALA A 143 -54.29 30.37 -3.84
C ALA A 143 -55.36 31.19 -3.09
N GLY A 144 -54.95 32.17 -2.28
CA GLY A 144 -55.87 33.09 -1.60
C GLY A 144 -56.40 34.24 -2.46
N ASN A 145 -55.83 34.47 -3.65
CA ASN A 145 -56.17 35.60 -4.54
C ASN A 145 -56.75 35.16 -5.89
N LEU A 146 -56.74 33.87 -6.23
CA LEU A 146 -57.37 33.37 -7.46
C LEU A 146 -58.88 33.13 -7.25
N SER A 147 -59.67 33.54 -8.23
CA SER A 147 -61.07 33.14 -8.36
C SER A 147 -61.15 31.74 -8.98
N ASN A 148 -62.21 30.96 -8.72
CA ASN A 148 -62.41 29.64 -9.35
C ASN A 148 -62.37 29.71 -10.90
N GLN A 149 -62.72 30.86 -11.49
CA GLN A 149 -62.62 31.06 -12.95
C GLN A 149 -61.17 31.21 -13.44
N ASP A 150 -60.28 31.76 -12.61
CA ASP A 150 -58.85 31.90 -12.96
C ASP A 150 -58.12 30.54 -12.82
N GLU A 151 -58.58 29.68 -11.90
CA GLU A 151 -58.06 28.30 -11.78
C GLU A 151 -58.43 27.45 -13.01
N ASP A 152 -59.67 27.57 -13.50
CA ASP A 152 -60.13 26.85 -14.71
C ASP A 152 -59.34 27.25 -15.98
N GLU A 153 -59.02 28.55 -16.17
CA GLU A 153 -58.22 29.03 -17.32
C GLU A 153 -56.76 28.54 -17.25
N VAL A 154 -56.15 28.52 -16.07
CA VAL A 154 -54.78 28.02 -15.87
C VAL A 154 -54.70 26.52 -16.11
N GLU A 155 -55.72 25.75 -15.71
CA GLU A 155 -55.77 24.31 -15.92
C GLU A 155 -55.93 23.96 -17.41
N GLU A 156 -56.68 24.77 -18.17
CA GLU A 156 -56.80 24.67 -19.63
C GLU A 156 -55.47 25.00 -20.35
N GLU A 157 -54.74 26.04 -19.93
CA GLU A 157 -53.41 26.37 -20.46
C GLU A 157 -52.35 25.31 -20.13
N LEU A 158 -52.38 24.74 -18.91
CA LEU A 158 -51.50 23.65 -18.50
C LEU A 158 -51.75 22.39 -19.35
N ALA A 159 -53.01 22.05 -19.60
CA ALA A 159 -53.40 20.93 -20.44
C ALA A 159 -52.95 21.13 -21.91
N ALA A 160 -52.95 22.37 -22.40
CA ALA A 160 -52.42 22.71 -23.73
C ALA A 160 -50.88 22.62 -23.82
N LEU A 161 -50.16 22.89 -22.72
CA LEU A 161 -48.69 22.77 -22.63
C LEU A 161 -48.21 21.33 -22.38
N GLN A 162 -49.02 20.49 -21.72
CA GLN A 162 -48.78 19.04 -21.57
C GLN A 162 -49.09 18.24 -22.86
N GLY A 163 -48.77 18.80 -24.03
CA GLY A 163 -48.54 17.99 -25.23
C GLY A 163 -47.50 16.89 -24.94
N PRO A 164 -47.58 15.72 -25.60
CA PRO A 164 -47.02 14.46 -25.13
C PRO A 164 -45.59 14.60 -24.64
N VAL A 165 -45.41 14.55 -23.32
CA VAL A 165 -44.10 14.59 -22.66
C VAL A 165 -43.37 13.30 -23.01
N VAL A 166 -42.55 13.35 -24.06
CA VAL A 166 -41.56 12.31 -24.36
C VAL A 166 -40.43 12.47 -23.36
N LEU A 167 -40.49 11.72 -22.26
CA LEU A 167 -39.36 11.58 -21.34
C LEU A 167 -38.25 10.78 -22.05
N PRO A 168 -37.03 11.30 -22.21
CA PRO A 168 -35.91 10.49 -22.69
C PRO A 168 -35.50 9.50 -21.59
N GLU A 169 -35.48 8.21 -21.94
CA GLU A 169 -35.09 7.14 -21.02
C GLU A 169 -33.65 7.34 -20.50
N PRO A 170 -33.38 7.05 -19.20
CA PRO A 170 -32.04 7.16 -18.66
C PRO A 170 -31.10 6.12 -19.32
N PRO A 171 -29.84 6.49 -19.63
CA PRO A 171 -28.92 5.60 -20.31
C PRO A 171 -28.62 4.38 -19.44
N THR A 172 -28.96 3.21 -19.96
CA THR A 172 -28.56 1.92 -19.41
C THR A 172 -27.05 1.76 -19.62
N THR A 173 -26.30 1.74 -18.52
CA THR A 173 -24.87 1.36 -18.51
C THR A 173 -24.74 -0.08 -19.00
N THR A 174 -24.09 -0.26 -20.15
CA THR A 174 -23.54 -1.54 -20.62
C THR A 174 -22.10 -1.69 -20.15
#